data_AF-A0A3C0WKZ3-F1
#
_entry.id   AF-A0A3C0WKZ3-F1
#
_cell.length_a   1.000
_cell.length_b   1.000
_cell.length_c   1.000
_cell.angle_alpha   90.00
_cell.angle_beta   90.00
_cell.angle_gamma   90.00
#
_symmetry.space_group_name_H-M   'P 1'
#
loop_
_entity.id
_entity.type
_entity.pdbx_description
1 polymer ?
#
loop_
_entity_poly.entity_id
_entity_poly.type
_entity_poly.pdbx_seq_one_letter_code
_entity_poly.pdbx_strand_id
1 'polypeptide(L)'
;GNKITSIELPHTGLIHFRLLTDGLVGYAWPKCVKSGERSEFRVHSVEEYGLELWRYGKEKEFVKRIGTFDEHGPRATMQITPDGDYTQVGVQFNKDGYHSSILGQSIEAPERSGLYYFHAKSKSGSEFGFPWVVAPKSPTCQLAVFASDINWNAYNSFGGRSNYIHASSFPSTPTINSRLELKRYTEPEHRTYNTEEYKPLSLDRPDPYNHIPFDEQLSDPIAGRQGCHMASAEWRLLGWMEQQDIAYDLYSETQFHFEQVPLESYKALLISTHPEYWSRSMYVRLKRWVHEDGGRLIYLGGNGLNCEVEFLDDHRIVYHNTNWSHSEPNYDADGTLNESRMDR
;
A
#
# COMPACT_ATOMS: atom_id res chain seq x y z
N GLY A 1 16.48 15.66 8.86
CA GLY A 1 15.21 16.28 9.32
C GLY A 1 15.43 17.32 10.42
N ASN A 2 14.64 18.40 10.42
CA ASN A 2 14.43 19.25 11.61
C ASN A 2 13.10 18.83 12.26
N LYS A 3 12.98 18.94 13.59
CA LYS A 3 11.76 18.63 14.33
C LYS A 3 11.66 19.56 15.53
N ILE A 4 10.46 20.08 15.78
CA ILE A 4 10.15 20.85 16.99
C ILE A 4 9.26 19.97 17.85
N THR A 5 9.65 19.74 19.10
CA THR A 5 8.82 19.07 20.10
C THR A 5 8.80 19.90 21.37
N SER A 6 7.68 19.90 22.08
CA SER A 6 7.55 20.51 23.40
C SER A 6 7.53 19.41 24.47
N ILE A 7 8.38 19.53 25.49
CA ILE A 7 8.47 18.59 26.60
C ILE A 7 8.30 19.37 27.90
N GLU A 8 7.36 18.95 28.75
CA GLU A 8 7.23 19.44 30.13
C GLU A 8 7.99 18.52 31.08
N LEU A 9 8.79 19.11 31.99
CA LEU A 9 9.62 18.38 32.94
C LEU A 9 9.10 18.56 34.38
N PRO A 10 9.19 17.51 35.23
CA PRO A 10 9.90 16.25 34.99
C PRO A 10 9.07 15.25 34.15
N HIS A 11 9.68 14.72 33.10
CA HIS A 11 9.08 13.65 32.30
C HIS A 11 9.61 12.29 32.79
N THR A 12 8.71 11.33 33.02
CA THR A 12 9.03 10.03 33.63
C THR A 12 9.19 8.89 32.62
N GLY A 13 9.14 9.16 31.31
CA GLY A 13 9.21 8.18 30.24
C GLY A 13 10.35 8.38 29.23
N LEU A 14 10.60 7.34 28.43
CA LEU A 14 11.48 7.41 27.25
C LEU A 14 10.80 8.23 26.15
N ILE A 15 11.53 9.22 25.60
CA ILE A 15 11.05 10.02 24.47
C ILE A 15 11.64 9.44 23.19
N HIS A 16 10.77 8.98 22.29
CA HIS A 16 11.17 8.38 21.02
C HIS A 16 11.01 9.36 19.87
N PHE A 17 12.12 9.89 19.38
CA PHE A 17 12.15 10.75 18.19
C PHE A 17 12.25 9.93 16.91
N ARG A 18 11.36 10.21 15.96
CA ARG A 18 11.47 9.66 14.60
C ARG A 18 11.87 10.76 13.63
N LEU A 19 13.06 10.58 13.05
CA LEU A 19 13.57 11.40 11.97
C LEU A 19 13.36 10.66 10.65
N LEU A 20 12.85 11.39 9.67
CA LEU A 20 12.80 10.92 8.29
C LEU A 20 14.14 11.22 7.61
N THR A 21 14.68 10.23 6.91
CA THR A 21 15.89 10.37 6.10
C THR A 21 15.66 11.39 5.00
N ASP A 22 16.63 12.26 4.77
CA ASP A 22 16.60 13.22 3.68
C ASP A 22 16.57 12.47 2.33
N GLY A 23 15.56 12.74 1.50
CA GLY A 23 15.38 12.07 0.21
C GLY A 23 14.07 12.48 -0.47
N LEU A 24 13.70 11.75 -1.53
CA LEU A 24 12.44 11.93 -2.25
C LEU A 24 11.54 10.71 -2.03
N VAL A 25 10.36 10.92 -1.45
CA VAL A 25 9.37 9.85 -1.26
C VAL A 25 7.97 10.45 -1.24
N GLY A 26 6.98 9.75 -1.80
CA GLY A 26 5.60 10.20 -1.78
C GLY A 26 4.56 9.09 -1.83
N TYR A 27 3.29 9.48 -1.70
CA TYR A 27 2.13 8.61 -1.90
C TYR A 27 0.87 9.46 -2.11
N ALA A 28 -0.16 8.87 -2.69
CA ALA A 28 -1.49 9.47 -2.75
C ALA A 28 -2.29 9.14 -1.48
N TRP A 29 -3.11 10.08 -1.00
CA TRP A 29 -4.03 9.84 0.13
C TRP A 29 -5.42 10.45 -0.10
N PRO A 30 -6.50 9.65 -0.15
CA PRO A 30 -6.52 8.18 -0.13
C PRO A 30 -5.75 7.56 -1.30
N LYS A 31 -5.26 6.32 -1.13
CA LYS A 31 -4.51 5.58 -2.18
C LYS A 31 -5.37 5.09 -3.33
N CYS A 32 -6.68 5.02 -3.12
CA CYS A 32 -7.66 4.58 -4.08
C CYS A 32 -8.89 5.50 -4.01
N VAL A 33 -9.44 5.87 -5.16
CA VAL A 33 -10.60 6.74 -5.28
C VAL A 33 -11.42 6.37 -6.51
N LYS A 34 -12.64 6.89 -6.64
CA LYS A 34 -13.41 6.84 -7.88
C LYS A 34 -13.10 8.06 -8.76
N SER A 35 -13.34 7.93 -10.07
CA SER A 35 -13.28 9.04 -11.01
C SER A 35 -14.06 10.26 -10.50
N GLY A 36 -13.44 11.44 -10.60
CA GLY A 36 -13.97 12.71 -10.08
C GLY A 36 -13.82 12.94 -8.57
N GLU A 37 -13.45 11.92 -7.79
CA GLU A 37 -13.07 12.12 -6.38
C GLU A 37 -11.63 12.67 -6.28
N ARG A 38 -11.21 13.04 -5.08
CA ARG A 38 -9.93 13.72 -4.86
C ARG A 38 -9.04 12.95 -3.90
N SER A 39 -7.75 12.96 -4.19
CA SER A 39 -6.69 12.61 -3.26
C SER A 39 -5.77 13.80 -3.03
N GLU A 40 -5.02 13.74 -1.95
CA GLU A 40 -3.81 14.51 -1.77
C GLU A 40 -2.62 13.76 -2.38
N PHE A 41 -1.68 14.48 -2.96
CA PHE A 41 -0.33 13.97 -3.16
C PHE A 41 0.53 14.41 -1.98
N ARG A 42 1.10 13.44 -1.28
CA ARG A 42 1.85 13.66 -0.04
C ARG A 42 3.31 13.33 -0.31
N VAL A 43 4.12 14.36 -0.54
CA VAL A 43 5.52 14.20 -0.95
C VAL A 43 6.45 14.83 0.09
N HIS A 44 7.47 14.08 0.47
CA HIS A 44 8.63 14.54 1.20
C HIS A 44 9.78 14.76 0.22
N SER A 45 10.34 15.96 0.24
CA SER A 45 11.61 16.29 -0.40
C SER A 45 12.35 17.34 0.44
N VAL A 46 13.68 17.28 0.46
CA VAL A 46 14.51 18.32 1.09
C VAL A 46 14.97 19.39 0.10
N GLU A 47 14.56 19.25 -1.15
CA GLU A 47 14.81 20.16 -2.26
C GLU A 47 13.56 20.31 -3.14
N GLU A 48 13.61 21.20 -4.11
CA GLU A 48 12.60 21.32 -5.16
C GLU A 48 12.36 19.98 -5.88
N TYR A 49 11.11 19.71 -6.22
CA TYR A 49 10.75 18.56 -7.05
C TYR A 49 9.65 18.90 -8.05
N GLY A 50 9.69 18.24 -9.21
CA GLY A 50 8.60 18.20 -10.18
C GLY A 50 7.70 16.99 -9.95
N LEU A 51 6.41 17.14 -10.26
CA LEU A 51 5.42 16.07 -10.17
C LEU A 51 4.59 15.95 -11.44
N GLU A 52 4.46 14.73 -11.94
CA GLU A 52 3.67 14.39 -13.13
C GLU A 52 2.73 13.23 -12.83
N LEU A 53 1.61 13.16 -13.55
CA LEU A 53 0.66 12.05 -13.48
C LEU A 53 0.74 11.23 -14.76
N TRP A 54 0.79 9.91 -14.58
CA TRP A 54 0.89 8.91 -15.64
C TRP A 54 -0.12 7.79 -15.43
N ARG A 55 -0.66 7.20 -16.50
CA ARG A 55 -1.47 5.98 -16.45
C ARG A 55 -0.63 4.79 -16.93
N TYR A 56 -0.61 3.72 -16.14
CA TYR A 56 0.16 2.53 -16.40
C TYR A 56 -0.77 1.46 -16.99
N GLY A 57 -0.62 1.20 -18.29
CA GLY A 57 -1.35 0.20 -19.05
C GLY A 57 -0.40 -0.58 -19.96
N LYS A 58 -0.80 -0.84 -21.22
CA LYS A 58 0.14 -1.41 -22.21
C LYS A 58 1.34 -0.52 -22.49
N GLU A 59 1.13 0.80 -22.38
CA GLU A 59 2.13 1.84 -22.39
C GLU A 59 2.03 2.66 -21.10
N LYS A 60 3.09 3.38 -20.73
CA LYS A 60 3.00 4.46 -19.75
C LYS A 60 2.50 5.72 -20.45
N GLU A 61 1.24 6.07 -20.24
CA GLU A 61 0.60 7.23 -20.85
C GLU A 61 0.80 8.47 -19.96
N PHE A 62 1.45 9.52 -20.47
CA PHE A 62 1.51 10.82 -19.78
C PHE A 62 0.12 11.44 -19.73
N VAL A 63 -0.35 11.80 -18.52
CA VAL A 63 -1.67 12.40 -18.33
C VAL A 63 -1.54 13.92 -18.26
N LYS A 64 -0.74 14.42 -17.31
CA LYS A 64 -0.45 15.85 -17.16
C LYS A 64 0.74 16.09 -16.24
N ARG A 65 1.38 17.24 -16.42
CA ARG A 65 2.26 17.82 -15.40
C ARG A 65 1.40 18.42 -14.30
N ILE A 66 1.68 18.08 -13.04
CA ILE A 66 0.98 18.64 -11.89
C ILE A 66 1.63 19.96 -11.49
N GLY A 67 2.96 19.99 -11.37
CA GLY A 67 3.65 21.21 -10.99
C GLY A 67 5.13 21.01 -10.66
N THR A 68 5.77 22.11 -10.30
CA THR A 68 7.04 22.13 -9.56
C THR A 68 6.70 22.67 -8.17
N PHE A 69 7.30 22.06 -7.15
CA PHE A 69 7.09 22.40 -5.75
C PHE A 69 8.42 22.89 -5.18
N ASP A 70 8.57 24.21 -5.20
CA ASP A 70 9.73 24.98 -4.77
C ASP A 70 9.30 26.17 -3.89
N GLU A 71 8.95 25.88 -2.64
CA GLU A 71 8.60 26.93 -1.68
C GLU A 71 9.83 27.78 -1.31
N HIS A 72 9.61 29.07 -1.04
CA HIS A 72 10.70 30.05 -0.82
C HIS A 72 11.64 29.72 0.35
N GLY A 73 11.17 28.96 1.34
CA GLY A 73 11.98 28.54 2.48
C GLY A 73 12.89 27.35 2.16
N PRO A 74 14.10 27.26 2.71
CA PRO A 74 14.93 26.07 2.55
C PRO A 74 14.20 24.84 3.12
N ARG A 75 14.18 23.74 2.35
CA ARG A 75 13.52 22.48 2.71
C ARG A 75 12.01 22.63 2.99
N ALA A 76 11.34 23.60 2.39
CA ALA A 76 9.95 23.89 2.73
C ALA A 76 8.95 22.80 2.28
N THR A 77 9.33 21.89 1.39
CA THR A 77 8.56 20.68 1.02
C THR A 77 8.88 19.47 1.89
N MET A 78 9.75 19.62 2.89
CA MET A 78 10.14 18.53 3.76
C MET A 78 9.03 18.21 4.75
N GLN A 79 8.59 16.96 4.73
CA GLN A 79 7.62 16.42 5.68
C GLN A 79 8.30 15.91 6.95
N ILE A 80 7.56 15.91 8.06
CA ILE A 80 7.91 15.26 9.31
C ILE A 80 6.98 14.07 9.57
N THR A 81 7.39 13.20 10.49
CA THR A 81 6.58 12.05 10.94
C THR A 81 6.22 12.20 12.42
N PRO A 82 5.07 11.67 12.87
CA PRO A 82 4.75 11.57 14.29
C PRO A 82 5.85 10.83 15.07
N ASP A 83 5.97 11.13 16.37
CA ASP A 83 6.83 10.35 17.26
C ASP A 83 6.21 8.99 17.60
N GLY A 84 7.03 8.09 18.13
CA GLY A 84 6.61 6.74 18.49
C GLY A 84 6.33 5.85 17.28
N ASP A 85 5.20 5.15 17.33
CA ASP A 85 4.80 4.14 16.35
C ASP A 85 3.82 4.68 15.30
N TYR A 86 4.31 5.55 14.42
CA TYR A 86 3.47 6.10 13.36
C TYR A 86 3.01 5.06 12.34
N THR A 87 3.61 3.86 12.29
CA THR A 87 3.13 2.81 11.39
C THR A 87 1.73 2.33 11.76
N GLN A 88 1.27 2.57 13.00
CA GLN A 88 -0.13 2.32 13.41
C GLN A 88 -1.11 3.41 12.99
N VAL A 89 -0.65 4.67 12.82
CA VAL A 89 -1.54 5.85 12.70
C VAL A 89 -1.29 6.69 11.45
N GLY A 90 -0.34 6.29 10.61
CA GLY A 90 0.06 7.02 9.42
C GLY A 90 1.14 8.08 9.66
N VAL A 91 1.77 8.51 8.57
CA VAL A 91 2.84 9.53 8.60
C VAL A 91 2.30 10.95 8.65
N GLN A 92 1.01 11.17 8.34
CA GLN A 92 0.35 12.48 8.43
C GLN A 92 1.07 13.58 7.65
N PHE A 93 1.64 13.23 6.49
CA PHE A 93 2.21 14.24 5.58
C PHE A 93 1.12 15.22 5.18
N ASN A 94 1.51 16.47 4.94
CA ASN A 94 0.64 17.61 4.68
C ASN A 94 -0.18 18.11 5.89
N LYS A 95 0.00 17.53 7.09
CA LYS A 95 -0.71 18.02 8.28
C LYS A 95 -0.24 19.41 8.73
N ASP A 96 1.06 19.62 8.77
CA ASP A 96 1.68 20.83 9.32
C ASP A 96 2.13 21.77 8.20
N GLY A 97 1.60 22.99 8.16
CA GLY A 97 2.04 24.04 7.23
C GLY A 97 1.35 24.08 5.87
N TYR A 98 0.42 23.16 5.57
CA TYR A 98 -0.30 23.08 4.29
C TYR A 98 -1.75 23.60 4.36
N HIS A 99 -2.03 24.58 5.22
CA HIS A 99 -3.38 25.13 5.42
C HIS A 99 -3.86 26.06 4.29
N SER A 100 -2.95 26.56 3.46
CA SER A 100 -3.29 27.45 2.35
C SER A 100 -3.98 26.68 1.24
N SER A 101 -5.14 27.15 0.78
CA SER A 101 -5.83 26.58 -0.39
C SER A 101 -5.02 26.68 -1.68
N ILE A 102 -4.09 27.66 -1.75
CA ILE A 102 -3.19 27.86 -2.90
C ILE A 102 -2.03 26.86 -2.86
N LEU A 103 -1.59 26.48 -1.67
CA LEU A 103 -0.52 25.49 -1.45
C LEU A 103 -1.08 24.07 -1.24
N GLY A 104 -2.40 23.90 -1.39
CA GLY A 104 -3.09 22.65 -1.18
C GLY A 104 -2.63 21.61 -2.19
N GLN A 105 -2.08 20.51 -1.71
CA GLN A 105 -1.56 19.44 -2.55
C GLN A 105 -2.65 18.42 -2.89
N SER A 106 -3.69 18.86 -3.60
CA SER A 106 -4.85 18.02 -3.97
C SER A 106 -5.00 17.87 -5.48
N ILE A 107 -5.46 16.70 -5.89
CA ILE A 107 -5.69 16.33 -7.29
C ILE A 107 -7.00 15.56 -7.43
N GLU A 108 -7.74 15.86 -8.49
CA GLU A 108 -8.95 15.15 -8.89
C GLU A 108 -8.61 13.95 -9.78
N ALA A 109 -9.28 12.83 -9.55
CA ALA A 109 -9.11 11.58 -10.26
C ALA A 109 -9.58 11.68 -11.71
N PRO A 110 -8.77 11.23 -12.68
CA PRO A 110 -9.17 11.16 -14.08
C PRO A 110 -10.46 10.34 -14.29
N GLU A 111 -11.17 10.61 -15.39
CA GLU A 111 -12.39 9.88 -15.76
C GLU A 111 -12.15 8.40 -16.07
N ARG A 112 -10.99 8.07 -16.68
CA ARG A 112 -10.65 6.70 -17.07
C ARG A 112 -10.19 5.91 -15.84
N SER A 113 -10.76 4.72 -15.64
CA SER A 113 -10.28 3.79 -14.61
C SER A 113 -8.89 3.23 -14.96
N GLY A 114 -8.09 2.95 -13.94
CA GLY A 114 -6.81 2.26 -14.11
C GLY A 114 -5.83 2.50 -12.98
N LEU A 115 -4.63 1.96 -13.19
CA LEU A 115 -3.49 2.17 -12.31
C LEU A 115 -2.78 3.44 -12.75
N TYR A 116 -2.78 4.45 -11.90
CA TYR A 116 -2.07 5.70 -12.12
C TYR A 116 -0.81 5.74 -11.27
N TYR A 117 0.17 6.51 -11.72
CA TYR A 117 1.41 6.76 -11.00
C TYR A 117 1.71 8.24 -10.99
N PHE A 118 2.11 8.73 -9.83
CA PHE A 118 2.77 10.01 -9.71
C PHE A 118 4.27 9.81 -9.92
N HIS A 119 4.87 10.57 -10.83
CA HIS A 119 6.32 10.60 -11.03
C HIS A 119 6.87 11.84 -10.36
N ALA A 120 7.56 11.65 -9.23
CA ALA A 120 8.28 12.72 -8.56
C ALA A 120 9.74 12.70 -9.00
N LYS A 121 10.27 13.86 -9.39
CA LYS A 121 11.68 14.03 -9.73
C LYS A 121 12.26 15.23 -9.02
N SER A 122 13.29 15.02 -8.20
CA SER A 122 13.95 16.10 -7.48
C SER A 122 14.91 16.88 -8.37
N LYS A 123 15.29 18.08 -7.93
CA LYS A 123 16.28 18.92 -8.62
C LYS A 123 17.63 18.24 -8.83
N SER A 124 18.10 17.43 -7.86
CA SER A 124 19.32 16.64 -7.99
C SER A 124 19.18 15.40 -8.89
N GLY A 125 17.97 15.11 -9.38
CA GLY A 125 17.68 13.99 -10.27
C GLY A 125 17.26 12.70 -9.56
N SER A 126 16.96 12.73 -8.26
CA SER A 126 16.35 11.59 -7.59
C SER A 126 14.94 11.37 -8.13
N GLU A 127 14.56 10.12 -8.35
CA GLU A 127 13.26 9.74 -8.91
C GLU A 127 12.51 8.85 -7.92
N PHE A 128 11.21 9.09 -7.77
CA PHE A 128 10.34 8.24 -6.98
C PHE A 128 8.94 8.22 -7.59
N GLY A 129 8.44 7.02 -7.85
CA GLY A 129 7.14 6.76 -8.44
C GLY A 129 6.22 6.09 -7.42
N PHE A 130 4.97 6.51 -7.32
CA PHE A 130 4.00 5.88 -6.42
C PHE A 130 2.62 5.68 -7.04
N PRO A 131 1.96 4.54 -6.78
CA PRO A 131 0.70 4.19 -7.40
C PRO A 131 -0.48 4.97 -6.82
N TRP A 132 -1.54 5.04 -7.62
CA TRP A 132 -2.85 5.54 -7.26
C TRP A 132 -3.91 4.77 -8.06
N VAL A 133 -4.83 4.11 -7.36
CA VAL A 133 -5.87 3.30 -8.00
C VAL A 133 -7.08 4.17 -8.27
N VAL A 134 -7.48 4.29 -9.53
CA VAL A 134 -8.67 5.05 -9.93
C VAL A 134 -9.75 4.10 -10.43
N ALA A 135 -10.79 3.95 -9.62
CA ALA A 135 -11.99 3.21 -9.96
C ALA A 135 -12.92 4.04 -10.86
N PRO A 136 -13.76 3.40 -11.69
CA PRO A 136 -14.73 4.12 -12.47
C PRO A 136 -15.82 4.73 -11.56
N LYS A 137 -16.43 5.83 -11.99
CA LYS A 137 -17.59 6.42 -11.30
C LYS A 137 -18.80 5.47 -11.28
N SER A 138 -18.98 4.74 -12.37
CA SER A 138 -19.97 3.68 -12.57
C SER A 138 -19.34 2.62 -13.47
N PRO A 139 -19.68 1.32 -13.33
CA PRO A 139 -19.13 0.25 -14.17
C PRO A 139 -19.15 0.60 -15.66
N THR A 140 -18.00 0.48 -16.31
CA THR A 140 -17.80 0.77 -17.74
C THR A 140 -17.50 -0.49 -18.54
N CYS A 141 -17.04 -1.54 -17.84
CA CYS A 141 -16.62 -2.81 -18.41
C CYS A 141 -17.43 -3.98 -17.83
N GLN A 142 -17.28 -5.16 -18.44
CA GLN A 142 -17.89 -6.39 -17.94
C GLN A 142 -16.98 -7.14 -16.95
N LEU A 143 -15.71 -6.75 -16.86
CA LEU A 143 -14.68 -7.33 -16.01
C LEU A 143 -14.21 -6.28 -15.02
N ALA A 144 -14.26 -6.62 -13.73
CA ALA A 144 -13.53 -5.90 -12.68
C ALA A 144 -12.18 -6.59 -12.43
N VAL A 145 -11.15 -5.81 -12.13
CA VAL A 145 -9.84 -6.29 -11.67
C VAL A 145 -9.56 -5.65 -10.31
N PHE A 146 -9.04 -6.43 -9.37
CA PHE A 146 -8.55 -5.89 -8.09
C PHE A 146 -7.04 -5.66 -8.11
N ALA A 147 -6.65 -4.48 -7.67
CA ALA A 147 -5.30 -4.18 -7.19
C ALA A 147 -5.19 -4.58 -5.71
N SER A 148 -4.16 -5.35 -5.37
CA SER A 148 -4.03 -5.98 -4.04
C SER A 148 -3.43 -5.02 -3.01
N ASP A 149 -4.06 -3.86 -2.80
CA ASP A 149 -3.51 -2.78 -1.99
C ASP A 149 -3.41 -3.09 -0.48
N ILE A 150 -4.21 -4.04 0.01
CA ILE A 150 -4.05 -4.61 1.35
C ILE A 150 -2.74 -5.40 1.43
N ASN A 151 -2.44 -6.22 0.41
CA ASN A 151 -1.18 -6.94 0.32
C ASN A 151 0.02 -5.98 0.20
N TRP A 152 -0.09 -4.93 -0.60
CA TRP A 152 0.95 -3.89 -0.70
C TRP A 152 1.30 -3.33 0.68
N ASN A 153 0.29 -2.99 1.49
CA ASN A 153 0.50 -2.47 2.84
C ASN A 153 1.07 -3.53 3.82
N ALA A 154 0.68 -4.80 3.69
CA ALA A 154 1.21 -5.88 4.52
C ALA A 154 2.73 -5.99 4.41
N TYR A 155 3.27 -5.85 3.22
CA TYR A 155 4.70 -5.98 2.94
C TYR A 155 5.47 -4.65 3.06
N ASN A 156 4.77 -3.52 3.13
CA ASN A 156 5.36 -2.20 3.26
C ASN A 156 6.07 -2.04 4.61
N SER A 157 7.40 -1.96 4.59
CA SER A 157 8.25 -1.75 5.76
C SER A 157 8.66 -0.29 5.97
N PHE A 158 8.03 0.67 5.29
CA PHE A 158 8.26 2.09 5.53
C PHE A 158 7.94 2.43 6.99
N GLY A 159 8.90 3.06 7.67
CA GLY A 159 8.87 3.35 9.10
C GLY A 159 9.40 2.23 10.00
N GLY A 160 9.73 1.06 9.44
CA GLY A 160 10.44 -0.01 10.13
C GLY A 160 9.57 -1.15 10.65
N ARG A 161 8.24 -1.12 10.44
CA ARG A 161 7.35 -2.28 10.67
C ARG A 161 6.59 -2.62 9.39
N SER A 162 6.42 -3.91 9.17
CA SER A 162 5.49 -4.50 8.21
C SER A 162 4.93 -5.78 8.81
N ASN A 163 4.08 -6.49 8.07
CA ASN A 163 3.65 -7.84 8.44
C ASN A 163 4.81 -8.86 8.48
N TYR A 164 5.99 -8.50 7.97
CA TYR A 164 7.15 -9.40 7.88
C TYR A 164 8.38 -8.89 8.65
N ILE A 165 8.32 -7.67 9.19
CA ILE A 165 9.38 -7.04 9.97
C ILE A 165 8.74 -6.48 11.22
N HIS A 166 9.13 -6.98 12.39
CA HIS A 166 8.50 -6.64 13.68
C HIS A 166 6.98 -6.84 13.67
N ALA A 167 6.51 -7.95 13.07
CA ALA A 167 5.11 -8.18 12.69
C ALA A 167 4.09 -7.86 13.80
N SER A 168 4.36 -8.24 15.06
CA SER A 168 3.47 -8.04 16.19
C SER A 168 3.36 -6.57 16.63
N SER A 169 4.51 -5.90 16.80
CA SER A 169 4.61 -4.56 17.39
C SER A 169 6.04 -4.03 17.20
N PHE A 170 6.25 -2.72 17.36
CA PHE A 170 7.62 -2.23 17.42
C PHE A 170 8.42 -2.80 18.59
N PRO A 171 9.73 -3.03 18.40
CA PRO A 171 10.65 -3.36 19.49
C PRO A 171 10.87 -2.15 20.40
N SER A 172 11.38 -2.41 21.61
CA SER A 172 11.74 -1.35 22.57
C SER A 172 12.89 -0.47 22.09
N THR A 173 13.77 -0.98 21.22
CA THR A 173 14.90 -0.25 20.64
C THR A 173 14.82 -0.24 19.11
N PRO A 174 15.20 0.86 18.44
CA PRO A 174 15.18 0.90 16.97
C PRO A 174 16.16 -0.12 16.39
N THR A 175 15.76 -0.77 15.29
CA THR A 175 16.67 -1.58 14.48
C THR A 175 17.51 -0.67 13.60
N ILE A 176 18.82 -0.67 13.82
CA ILE A 176 19.82 0.08 13.05
C ILE A 176 20.52 -0.83 12.05
N ASN A 177 20.89 -2.04 12.47
CA ASN A 177 21.45 -3.09 11.62
C ASN A 177 20.54 -4.32 11.63
N SER A 178 19.77 -4.47 10.57
CA SER A 178 18.80 -5.56 10.43
C SER A 178 19.43 -6.94 10.65
N ARG A 179 20.63 -7.20 10.11
CA ARG A 179 21.29 -8.53 10.21
C ARG A 179 21.74 -8.89 11.61
N LEU A 180 22.07 -7.89 12.42
CA LEU A 180 22.56 -8.09 13.80
C LEU A 180 21.45 -8.02 14.84
N GLU A 181 20.27 -7.48 14.49
CA GLU A 181 19.24 -7.15 15.48
C GLU A 181 17.86 -7.75 15.19
N LEU A 182 17.52 -8.06 13.94
CA LEU A 182 16.25 -8.74 13.66
C LEU A 182 16.35 -10.20 14.08
N LYS A 183 15.39 -10.62 14.91
CA LYS A 183 15.22 -12.01 15.37
C LYS A 183 15.31 -13.04 14.25
N ARG A 184 14.79 -12.70 13.06
CA ARG A 184 14.89 -13.54 11.85
C ARG A 184 16.30 -13.95 11.45
N TYR A 185 17.31 -13.18 11.84
CA TYR A 185 18.71 -13.46 11.52
C TYR A 185 19.53 -13.86 12.74
N THR A 186 19.07 -13.56 13.95
CA THR A 186 19.81 -13.80 15.19
C THR A 186 19.32 -15.03 15.95
N GLU A 187 18.06 -15.45 15.76
CA GLU A 187 17.46 -16.59 16.45
C GLU A 187 17.32 -17.79 15.47
N PRO A 188 17.99 -18.94 15.72
CA PRO A 188 17.91 -20.11 14.85
C PRO A 188 16.48 -20.68 14.68
N GLU A 189 15.66 -20.56 15.73
CA GLU A 189 14.27 -21.04 15.77
C GLU A 189 13.27 -19.90 15.55
N HIS A 190 13.67 -18.85 14.84
CA HIS A 190 12.81 -17.68 14.64
C HIS A 190 11.50 -18.06 13.93
N ARG A 191 10.37 -17.74 14.60
CA ARG A 191 9.02 -17.78 14.03
C ARG A 191 8.59 -16.36 13.69
N THR A 192 8.23 -16.12 12.42
CA THR A 192 7.81 -14.78 11.95
C THR A 192 6.55 -14.31 12.67
N TYR A 193 5.64 -15.24 12.96
CA TYR A 193 4.41 -14.99 13.69
C TYR A 193 4.39 -15.88 14.92
N ASN A 194 4.41 -15.27 16.11
CA ASN A 194 4.61 -15.98 17.37
C ASN A 194 3.72 -15.48 18.51
N THR A 195 2.65 -14.75 18.16
CA THR A 195 1.71 -14.13 19.09
C THR A 195 0.30 -14.23 18.51
N GLU A 196 -0.71 -14.04 19.36
CA GLU A 196 -2.10 -13.90 18.93
C GLU A 196 -2.49 -12.43 18.72
N GLU A 197 -1.73 -11.49 19.31
CA GLU A 197 -2.02 -10.06 19.24
C GLU A 197 -1.06 -9.32 18.31
N TYR A 198 -1.63 -8.59 17.34
CA TYR A 198 -0.89 -7.78 16.35
C TYR A 198 -1.35 -6.32 16.41
N LYS A 199 -0.41 -5.38 16.38
CA LYS A 199 -0.70 -3.94 16.27
C LYS A 199 -0.98 -3.57 14.81
N PRO A 200 -1.90 -2.62 14.55
CA PRO A 200 -2.33 -2.31 13.18
C PRO A 200 -1.21 -1.70 12.34
N LEU A 201 -1.33 -1.79 11.02
CA LEU A 201 -0.54 -1.04 10.05
C LEU A 201 -1.45 -0.08 9.28
N SER A 202 -1.05 1.17 9.22
CA SER A 202 -1.76 2.23 8.53
C SER A 202 -1.49 2.21 7.02
N LEU A 203 -2.54 2.41 6.23
CA LEU A 203 -2.49 2.72 4.80
C LEU A 203 -1.96 4.14 4.55
N ASP A 204 -2.02 5.06 5.53
CA ASP A 204 -1.58 6.45 5.39
C ASP A 204 -0.05 6.59 5.49
N ARG A 205 0.68 5.95 4.58
CA ARG A 205 2.14 6.02 4.51
C ARG A 205 2.69 5.69 3.12
N PRO A 206 3.90 6.20 2.80
CA PRO A 206 4.61 5.80 1.59
C PRO A 206 4.81 4.30 1.51
N ASP A 207 4.84 3.79 0.29
CA ASP A 207 5.11 2.38 0.00
C ASP A 207 6.23 2.25 -1.04
N PRO A 208 7.50 2.28 -0.60
CA PRO A 208 8.65 2.28 -1.50
C PRO A 208 8.75 1.05 -2.39
N TYR A 209 8.16 -0.08 -2.00
CA TYR A 209 8.22 -1.31 -2.79
C TYR A 209 7.28 -1.30 -4.00
N ASN A 210 6.39 -0.32 -4.08
CA ASN A 210 5.56 -0.06 -5.24
C ASN A 210 6.18 0.94 -6.25
N HIS A 211 7.39 1.42 -5.99
CA HIS A 211 8.12 2.22 -6.97
C HIS A 211 8.51 1.38 -8.19
N ILE A 212 8.21 1.92 -9.36
CA ILE A 212 8.63 1.39 -10.66
C ILE A 212 9.52 2.46 -11.30
N PRO A 213 10.77 2.14 -11.69
CA PRO A 213 11.64 3.04 -12.46
C PRO A 213 10.93 3.63 -13.67
N PHE A 214 11.21 4.89 -13.98
CA PHE A 214 10.46 5.61 -15.03
C PHE A 214 10.72 5.02 -16.42
N ASP A 215 11.92 4.51 -16.65
CA ASP A 215 12.37 3.86 -17.88
C ASP A 215 12.01 2.35 -17.97
N GLU A 216 11.61 1.70 -16.87
CA GLU A 216 11.19 0.29 -16.89
C GLU A 216 10.00 0.09 -17.82
N GLN A 217 10.10 -0.85 -18.77
CA GLN A 217 9.07 -1.17 -19.74
C GLN A 217 8.17 -2.33 -19.27
N LEU A 218 7.06 -2.54 -19.97
CA LEU A 218 6.08 -3.56 -19.63
C LEU A 218 6.68 -4.98 -19.66
N SER A 219 7.50 -5.29 -20.65
CA SER A 219 8.11 -6.61 -20.86
C SER A 219 9.43 -6.81 -20.12
N ASP A 220 9.91 -5.80 -19.42
CA ASP A 220 11.17 -5.90 -18.68
C ASP A 220 11.03 -6.86 -17.50
N PRO A 221 12.10 -7.59 -17.14
CA PRO A 221 12.08 -8.45 -15.96
C PRO A 221 11.86 -7.62 -14.70
N ILE A 222 11.00 -8.13 -13.81
CA ILE A 222 10.76 -7.49 -12.52
C ILE A 222 11.98 -7.67 -11.62
N ALA A 223 12.55 -6.56 -11.16
CA ALA A 223 13.71 -6.59 -10.29
C ALA A 223 13.33 -6.86 -8.82
N GLY A 224 14.04 -7.81 -8.20
CA GLY A 224 13.95 -8.08 -6.77
C GLY A 224 12.69 -8.83 -6.33
N ARG A 225 12.73 -9.37 -5.10
CA ARG A 225 11.63 -10.20 -4.56
C ARG A 225 10.33 -9.41 -4.35
N GLN A 226 10.45 -8.15 -3.90
CA GLN A 226 9.28 -7.33 -3.58
C GLN A 226 8.46 -7.02 -4.84
N GLY A 227 9.09 -6.59 -5.93
CA GLY A 227 8.38 -6.26 -7.17
C GLY A 227 7.50 -7.40 -7.70
N CYS A 228 7.91 -8.66 -7.51
CA CYS A 228 7.20 -9.84 -8.00
C CYS A 228 5.83 -10.11 -7.36
N HIS A 229 5.44 -9.36 -6.32
CA HIS A 229 4.14 -9.49 -5.66
C HIS A 229 3.48 -8.14 -5.34
N MET A 230 3.92 -7.08 -6.01
CA MET A 230 3.50 -5.69 -5.81
C MET A 230 2.90 -5.11 -7.09
N ALA A 231 2.66 -3.80 -7.11
CA ALA A 231 2.14 -3.09 -8.28
C ALA A 231 2.97 -3.30 -9.56
N SER A 232 4.29 -3.54 -9.46
CA SER A 232 5.10 -3.90 -10.64
C SER A 232 4.57 -5.16 -11.31
N ALA A 233 4.39 -6.27 -10.57
CA ALA A 233 3.82 -7.50 -11.12
C ALA A 233 2.37 -7.35 -11.60
N GLU A 234 1.53 -6.62 -10.86
CA GLU A 234 0.15 -6.37 -11.29
C GLU A 234 0.10 -5.55 -12.58
N TRP A 235 0.96 -4.54 -12.74
CA TRP A 235 1.07 -3.76 -13.97
C TRP A 235 1.39 -4.64 -15.19
N ARG A 236 2.19 -5.70 -15.05
CA ARG A 236 2.47 -6.64 -16.16
C ARG A 236 1.19 -7.32 -16.65
N LEU A 237 0.32 -7.74 -15.74
CA LEU A 237 -0.97 -8.31 -16.12
C LEU A 237 -1.88 -7.26 -16.77
N LEU A 238 -2.00 -6.08 -16.16
CA LEU A 238 -2.85 -5.01 -16.69
C LEU A 238 -2.43 -4.58 -18.09
N GLY A 239 -1.13 -4.38 -18.30
CA GLY A 239 -0.59 -4.03 -19.62
C GLY A 239 -0.76 -5.16 -20.64
N TRP A 240 -0.59 -6.41 -20.24
CA TRP A 240 -0.87 -7.56 -21.12
C TRP A 240 -2.36 -7.61 -21.51
N MET A 241 -3.28 -7.41 -20.56
CA MET A 241 -4.72 -7.37 -20.85
C MET A 241 -5.05 -6.29 -21.89
N GLU A 242 -4.45 -5.11 -21.79
CA GLU A 242 -4.62 -4.04 -22.77
C GLU A 242 -3.98 -4.34 -24.13
N GLN A 243 -2.89 -5.11 -24.18
CA GLN A 243 -2.33 -5.61 -25.46
C GLN A 243 -3.26 -6.62 -26.14
N GLN A 244 -4.10 -7.32 -25.37
CA GLN A 244 -5.10 -8.27 -25.89
C GLN A 244 -6.48 -7.64 -26.10
N ASP A 245 -6.59 -6.31 -26.03
CA ASP A 245 -7.86 -5.57 -26.12
C ASP A 245 -8.94 -6.02 -25.11
N ILE A 246 -8.51 -6.50 -23.93
CA ILE A 246 -9.40 -6.89 -22.83
C ILE A 246 -9.71 -5.64 -22.01
N ALA A 247 -10.94 -5.14 -22.13
CA ALA A 247 -11.42 -4.01 -21.35
C ALA A 247 -11.75 -4.42 -19.89
N TYR A 248 -11.35 -3.59 -18.93
CA TYR A 248 -11.58 -3.80 -17.51
C TYR A 248 -11.77 -2.49 -16.75
N ASP A 249 -12.45 -2.57 -15.61
CA ASP A 249 -12.44 -1.55 -14.57
C ASP A 249 -11.53 -1.99 -13.42
N LEU A 250 -10.66 -1.10 -12.93
CA LEU A 250 -9.74 -1.39 -11.82
C LEU A 250 -10.31 -0.84 -10.52
N TYR A 251 -10.37 -1.67 -9.48
CA TYR A 251 -10.66 -1.26 -8.11
C TYR A 251 -9.53 -1.71 -7.19
N SER A 252 -9.44 -1.11 -6.00
CA SER A 252 -8.60 -1.67 -4.93
C SER A 252 -9.39 -2.62 -4.03
N GLU A 253 -8.70 -3.56 -3.38
CA GLU A 253 -9.29 -4.43 -2.36
C GLU A 253 -9.88 -3.62 -1.19
N THR A 254 -9.25 -2.51 -0.80
CA THR A 254 -9.80 -1.58 0.19
C THR A 254 -11.18 -1.04 -0.22
N GLN A 255 -11.38 -0.70 -1.50
CA GLN A 255 -12.70 -0.28 -1.99
C GLN A 255 -13.72 -1.43 -1.94
N PHE A 256 -13.29 -2.67 -2.15
CA PHE A 256 -14.16 -3.83 -2.02
C PHE A 256 -14.59 -4.08 -0.57
N HIS A 257 -13.67 -3.92 0.38
CA HIS A 257 -13.95 -3.98 1.82
C HIS A 257 -15.04 -2.98 2.23
N PHE A 258 -14.93 -1.72 1.79
CA PHE A 258 -15.90 -0.66 2.09
C PHE A 258 -17.13 -0.64 1.18
N GLU A 259 -17.47 -1.77 0.58
CA GLU A 259 -18.69 -1.94 -0.24
C GLU A 259 -18.80 -0.99 -1.45
N GLN A 260 -17.67 -0.45 -1.93
CA GLN A 260 -17.68 0.56 -3.01
C GLN A 260 -17.67 -0.05 -4.42
N VAL A 261 -17.50 -1.38 -4.53
CA VAL A 261 -17.50 -2.14 -5.78
C VAL A 261 -18.86 -2.80 -5.99
N PRO A 262 -19.62 -2.46 -7.04
CA PRO A 262 -20.91 -3.09 -7.34
C PRO A 262 -20.72 -4.42 -8.10
N LEU A 263 -20.32 -5.50 -7.40
CA LEU A 263 -20.01 -6.81 -8.02
C LEU A 263 -21.13 -7.34 -8.91
N GLU A 264 -22.38 -7.10 -8.55
CA GLU A 264 -23.58 -7.48 -9.30
C GLU A 264 -23.66 -6.85 -10.70
N SER A 265 -22.90 -5.78 -10.96
CA SER A 265 -22.82 -5.15 -12.28
C SER A 265 -21.76 -5.76 -13.19
N TYR A 266 -20.91 -6.65 -12.66
CA TYR A 266 -19.83 -7.29 -13.41
C TYR A 266 -20.16 -8.74 -13.75
N LYS A 267 -19.66 -9.21 -14.91
CA LYS A 267 -19.75 -10.62 -15.30
C LYS A 267 -18.66 -11.46 -14.66
N ALA A 268 -17.50 -10.87 -14.42
CA ALA A 268 -16.35 -11.53 -13.82
C ALA A 268 -15.54 -10.55 -12.98
N LEU A 269 -14.90 -11.09 -11.94
CA LEU A 269 -13.87 -10.45 -11.15
C LEU A 269 -12.56 -11.19 -11.38
N LEU A 270 -11.48 -10.45 -11.62
CA LEU A 270 -10.13 -10.96 -11.66
C LEU A 270 -9.36 -10.49 -10.42
N ILE A 271 -8.73 -11.44 -9.74
CA ILE A 271 -7.74 -11.20 -8.70
C ILE A 271 -6.41 -11.82 -9.15
N SER A 272 -5.28 -11.16 -8.91
CA SER A 272 -4.02 -11.50 -9.55
C SER A 272 -2.82 -11.53 -8.61
N THR A 273 -1.73 -12.12 -9.09
CA THR A 273 -0.39 -12.02 -8.48
C THR A 273 -0.32 -12.59 -7.06
N HIS A 274 -0.67 -11.82 -6.03
CA HIS A 274 -0.52 -12.20 -4.64
C HIS A 274 -1.58 -11.55 -3.72
N PRO A 275 -2.87 -11.92 -3.85
CA PRO A 275 -3.94 -11.33 -3.06
C PRO A 275 -4.06 -12.02 -1.69
N GLU A 276 -2.98 -12.01 -0.89
CA GLU A 276 -2.85 -12.84 0.32
C GLU A 276 -3.84 -12.48 1.45
N TYR A 277 -4.13 -11.19 1.63
CA TYR A 277 -4.76 -10.66 2.84
C TYR A 277 -6.15 -10.10 2.57
N TRP A 278 -7.17 -10.68 3.19
CA TRP A 278 -8.57 -10.36 2.92
C TRP A 278 -9.36 -10.27 4.23
N SER A 279 -10.31 -9.34 4.32
CA SER A 279 -11.24 -9.39 5.46
C SER A 279 -12.23 -10.53 5.27
N ARG A 280 -12.74 -11.06 6.38
CA ARG A 280 -13.79 -12.07 6.35
C ARG A 280 -15.04 -11.61 5.58
N SER A 281 -15.42 -10.34 5.73
CA SER A 281 -16.54 -9.74 4.99
C SER A 281 -16.33 -9.76 3.48
N MET A 282 -15.11 -9.46 3.00
CA MET A 282 -14.75 -9.54 1.59
C MET A 282 -14.86 -10.99 1.09
N TYR A 283 -14.28 -11.94 1.83
CA TYR A 283 -14.32 -13.37 1.48
C TYR A 283 -15.76 -13.88 1.37
N VAL A 284 -16.60 -13.66 2.39
CA VAL A 284 -17.99 -14.11 2.40
C VAL A 284 -18.79 -13.47 1.26
N ARG A 285 -18.59 -12.17 1.02
CA ARG A 285 -19.25 -11.45 -0.08
C ARG A 285 -18.88 -12.02 -1.44
N LEU A 286 -17.59 -12.26 -1.68
CA LEU A 286 -17.12 -12.85 -2.93
C LEU A 286 -17.65 -14.28 -3.10
N LYS A 287 -17.58 -15.09 -2.05
CA LYS A 287 -18.09 -16.47 -2.04
C LYS A 287 -19.56 -16.53 -2.41
N ARG A 288 -20.41 -15.71 -1.78
CA ARG A 288 -21.84 -15.61 -2.12
C ARG A 288 -22.03 -15.22 -3.59
N TRP A 289 -21.35 -14.17 -4.03
CA TRP A 289 -21.49 -13.70 -5.42
C TRP A 289 -21.15 -14.78 -6.45
N VAL A 290 -20.07 -15.56 -6.23
CA VAL A 290 -19.66 -16.64 -7.12
C VAL A 290 -20.63 -17.83 -7.07
N HIS A 291 -21.00 -18.27 -5.87
CA HIS A 291 -21.71 -19.54 -5.70
C HIS A 291 -23.24 -19.43 -5.73
N GLU A 292 -23.78 -18.25 -5.42
CA GLU A 292 -25.23 -18.01 -5.29
C GLU A 292 -25.75 -17.03 -6.34
N ASP A 293 -24.99 -15.97 -6.66
CA ASP A 293 -25.45 -14.90 -7.56
C ASP A 293 -25.02 -15.09 -9.03
N GLY A 294 -24.27 -16.15 -9.33
CA GLY A 294 -23.83 -16.49 -10.70
C GLY A 294 -22.60 -15.71 -11.20
N GLY A 295 -21.88 -15.04 -10.29
CA GLY A 295 -20.62 -14.36 -10.57
C GLY A 295 -19.50 -15.31 -10.98
N ARG A 296 -18.48 -14.78 -11.67
CA ARG A 296 -17.32 -15.57 -12.12
C ARG A 296 -16.04 -15.00 -11.53
N LEU A 297 -15.26 -15.85 -10.88
CA LEU A 297 -13.95 -15.49 -10.36
C LEU A 297 -12.86 -16.02 -11.29
N ILE A 298 -11.95 -15.14 -11.70
CA ILE A 298 -10.71 -15.48 -12.39
C ILE A 298 -9.57 -15.25 -11.38
N TYR A 299 -9.00 -16.33 -10.87
CA TYR A 299 -7.88 -16.27 -9.94
C TYR A 299 -6.56 -16.55 -10.66
N LEU A 300 -5.77 -15.50 -10.90
CA LEU A 300 -4.44 -15.57 -11.54
C LEU A 300 -3.32 -15.16 -10.56
N GLY A 301 -3.41 -15.61 -9.31
CA GLY A 301 -2.40 -15.35 -8.28
C GLY A 301 -1.97 -16.63 -7.57
N GLY A 302 -1.11 -16.46 -6.56
CA GLY A 302 -0.72 -17.52 -5.63
C GLY A 302 -0.84 -17.05 -4.18
N ASN A 303 -1.05 -18.00 -3.25
CA ASN A 303 -1.23 -17.72 -1.81
C ASN A 303 -2.35 -16.69 -1.52
N GLY A 304 -3.40 -16.70 -2.34
CA GLY A 304 -4.48 -15.72 -2.28
C GLY A 304 -5.55 -16.12 -1.28
N LEU A 305 -6.24 -15.12 -0.70
CA LEU A 305 -7.33 -15.32 0.27
C LEU A 305 -6.89 -16.25 1.40
N ASN A 306 -5.67 -16.03 1.91
CA ASN A 306 -5.00 -16.94 2.83
C ASN A 306 -4.98 -16.41 4.27
N CYS A 307 -4.98 -15.10 4.50
CA CYS A 307 -4.86 -14.55 5.85
C CYS A 307 -5.91 -13.49 6.11
N GLU A 308 -6.63 -13.65 7.23
CA GLU A 308 -7.66 -12.69 7.62
C GLU A 308 -7.05 -11.35 8.04
N VAL A 309 -7.70 -10.26 7.65
CA VAL A 309 -7.42 -8.92 8.16
C VAL A 309 -8.66 -8.28 8.78
N GLU A 310 -8.43 -7.40 9.74
CA GLU A 310 -9.44 -6.56 10.37
C GLU A 310 -9.13 -5.09 10.11
N PHE A 311 -10.09 -4.37 9.51
CA PHE A 311 -10.04 -2.92 9.43
C PHE A 311 -10.60 -2.33 10.73
N LEU A 312 -9.78 -1.55 11.44
CA LEU A 312 -10.21 -0.85 12.65
C LEU A 312 -10.92 0.48 12.31
N ASP A 313 -10.63 1.02 11.13
CA ASP A 313 -11.24 2.19 10.50
C ASP A 313 -10.86 2.22 9.00
N ASP A 314 -10.94 3.40 8.37
CA ASP A 314 -10.66 3.60 6.94
C ASP A 314 -9.20 3.41 6.54
N HIS A 315 -8.26 3.32 7.47
CA HIS A 315 -6.83 3.26 7.16
C HIS A 315 -6.01 2.30 8.01
N ARG A 316 -6.48 1.82 9.16
CA ARG A 316 -5.71 0.95 10.06
C ARG A 316 -6.14 -0.51 9.94
N ILE A 317 -5.19 -1.38 9.60
CA ILE A 317 -5.44 -2.81 9.34
C ILE A 317 -4.63 -3.68 10.30
N VAL A 318 -5.28 -4.61 10.99
CA VAL A 318 -4.65 -5.69 11.76
C VAL A 318 -4.55 -6.93 10.86
N TYR A 319 -3.38 -7.58 10.83
CA TYR A 319 -3.10 -8.77 10.02
C TYR A 319 -3.01 -10.00 10.93
N HIS A 320 -4.02 -10.87 10.87
CA HIS A 320 -4.19 -12.01 11.80
C HIS A 320 -3.41 -13.25 11.34
N ASN A 321 -2.09 -13.23 11.49
CA ASN A 321 -1.21 -14.25 10.89
C ASN A 321 -1.08 -15.56 11.65
N THR A 322 -1.73 -15.69 12.80
CA THR A 322 -1.62 -16.86 13.67
C THR A 322 -0.29 -16.99 14.38
N ASN A 323 -0.25 -17.73 15.49
CA ASN A 323 0.99 -18.19 16.08
C ASN A 323 1.57 -19.34 15.24
N TRP A 324 2.10 -19.01 14.05
CA TRP A 324 2.54 -19.96 13.04
C TRP A 324 3.80 -19.48 12.29
N SER A 325 4.60 -20.40 11.75
CA SER A 325 5.76 -20.08 10.90
C SER A 325 5.73 -20.80 9.56
N HIS A 326 6.21 -20.15 8.51
CA HIS A 326 6.36 -20.77 7.17
C HIS A 326 7.27 -22.01 7.15
N SER A 327 8.00 -22.29 8.23
CA SER A 327 8.88 -23.43 8.38
C SER A 327 8.19 -24.68 8.94
N GLU A 328 6.90 -24.62 9.27
CA GLU A 328 6.15 -25.73 9.88
C GLU A 328 4.73 -25.85 9.31
N PRO A 329 4.09 -27.04 9.36
CA PRO A 329 2.69 -27.16 8.98
C PRO A 329 1.80 -26.36 9.93
N ASN A 330 0.74 -25.75 9.40
CA ASN A 330 -0.29 -25.08 10.19
C ASN A 330 -1.37 -26.09 10.56
N TYR A 331 -1.69 -26.24 11.84
CA TYR A 331 -2.72 -27.17 12.32
C TYR A 331 -3.76 -26.42 13.17
N ASP A 332 -5.02 -26.80 13.02
CA ASP A 332 -6.09 -26.35 13.91
C ASP A 332 -6.00 -27.04 15.28
N ALA A 333 -6.78 -26.54 16.24
CA ALA A 333 -6.80 -27.06 17.61
C ALA A 333 -7.20 -28.55 17.71
N ASP A 334 -7.90 -29.08 16.70
CA ASP A 334 -8.28 -30.49 16.59
C ASP A 334 -7.23 -31.37 15.90
N GLY A 335 -6.10 -30.80 15.48
CA GLY A 335 -5.01 -31.48 14.79
C GLY A 335 -5.19 -31.61 13.28
N THR A 336 -6.24 -31.03 12.70
CA THR A 336 -6.44 -31.01 11.25
C THR A 336 -5.47 -30.02 10.59
N LEU A 337 -4.92 -30.39 9.44
CA LEU A 337 -4.06 -29.48 8.67
C LEU A 337 -4.88 -28.28 8.23
N ASN A 338 -4.48 -27.09 8.67
CA ASN A 338 -5.14 -25.85 8.34
C ASN A 338 -4.44 -25.20 7.12
N GLU A 339 -5.05 -25.37 5.96
CA GLU A 339 -4.53 -24.89 4.67
C GLU A 339 -4.66 -23.37 4.46
N SER A 340 -5.49 -22.67 5.26
CA SER A 340 -5.70 -21.23 5.14
C SER A 340 -5.91 -20.56 6.51
N ARG A 341 -5.24 -19.44 6.73
CA ARG A 341 -5.38 -18.62 7.95
C ARG A 341 -6.57 -17.64 7.86
N MET A 342 -7.51 -17.90 6.96
CA MET A 342 -8.82 -17.23 6.93
C MET A 342 -9.78 -17.84 7.96
N ASP A 343 -10.79 -17.06 8.39
CA ASP A 343 -11.84 -17.47 9.32
C ASP A 343 -11.32 -17.80 10.74
N ARG A 344 -10.53 -16.88 11.30
CA ARG A 344 -10.02 -16.99 12.67
C ARG A 344 -11.04 -16.63 13.75
#